data_AF-A0AB36JXI2-F1
#
_entry.id   AF-A0AB36JXI2-F1
#
_cell.length_a   1.000
_cell.length_b   1.000
_cell.length_c   1.000
_cell.angle_alpha   90.00
_cell.angle_beta   90.00
_cell.angle_gamma   90.00
#
_symmetry.space_group_name_H-M   'P 1'
#
loop_
_entity.id
_entity.type
_entity.pdbx_description
1 polymer ?
#
loop_
_entity_poly.entity_id
_entity_poly.type
_entity_poly.pdbx_seq_one_letter_code
_entity_poly.pdbx_strand_id
1 'polypeptide(L)'
;MNFNFKESLAKGQASAYIVEKNHREVKTIYNELINTLSEYFEFEVELHLAPEYKGMDSVSSIAAIGSAFQALVNPERVSTGYTMLMLGAKEADVNKVTLLRYQESDDVYPITVLINKDKILCYNQEEYAAAISKALESSKINLELIGFKNQVEQALQESSKSSGSE
;
A
#
# COMPACT_ATOMS: atom_id res chain seq x y z
N MET A 1 39.64 19.21 -18.01
CA MET A 1 38.94 17.99 -17.53
C MET A 1 38.66 17.12 -18.74
N ASN A 2 39.01 15.84 -18.70
CA ASN A 2 38.64 14.89 -19.75
C ASN A 2 37.44 14.08 -19.26
N PHE A 3 36.29 14.25 -19.89
CA PHE A 3 35.07 13.55 -19.50
C PHE A 3 35.07 12.15 -20.14
N ASN A 4 35.05 11.10 -19.32
CA ASN A 4 34.98 9.71 -19.80
C ASN A 4 33.51 9.24 -19.87
N PHE A 5 32.78 9.74 -20.86
CA PHE A 5 31.35 9.42 -21.04
C PHE A 5 31.09 7.92 -21.28
N LYS A 6 32.06 7.18 -21.82
CA LYS A 6 31.93 5.74 -22.04
C LYS A 6 31.84 4.98 -20.71
N GLU A 7 32.63 5.37 -19.72
CA GLU A 7 32.57 4.80 -18.38
C GLU A 7 31.26 5.19 -17.67
N SER A 8 30.81 6.44 -17.82
CA SER A 8 29.52 6.88 -17.27
C SER A 8 28.34 6.09 -17.85
N LEU A 9 28.34 5.82 -19.17
CA LEU A 9 27.31 5.01 -19.81
C LEU A 9 27.31 3.56 -19.31
N ALA A 10 28.48 2.94 -19.14
CA ALA A 10 28.59 1.60 -18.58
C ALA A 10 28.06 1.54 -17.14
N LYS A 11 28.34 2.55 -16.31
CA LYS A 11 27.79 2.67 -14.95
C LYS A 11 26.26 2.81 -14.97
N GLY A 12 25.72 3.63 -15.86
CA GLY A 12 24.27 3.79 -16.03
C GLY A 12 23.55 2.48 -16.40
N GLN A 13 24.15 1.67 -17.28
CA GLN A 13 23.60 0.35 -17.63
C GLN A 13 23.62 -0.62 -16.43
N ALA A 14 24.70 -0.62 -15.65
CA ALA A 14 24.78 -1.43 -14.43
C ALA A 14 23.74 -0.99 -13.39
N SER A 15 23.53 0.32 -13.21
CA SER A 15 22.48 0.87 -12.34
C SER A 15 21.09 0.43 -12.78
N ALA A 16 20.77 0.50 -14.08
CA ALA A 16 19.47 0.06 -14.59
C ALA A 16 19.17 -1.42 -14.27
N TYR A 17 20.16 -2.30 -14.38
CA TYR A 17 20.01 -3.71 -14.00
C TYR A 17 19.72 -3.90 -12.50
N ILE A 18 20.35 -3.08 -11.66
CA ILE A 18 20.09 -3.09 -10.21
C ILE A 18 18.65 -2.65 -9.93
N VAL A 19 18.15 -1.60 -10.59
CA VAL A 19 16.77 -1.13 -10.44
C VAL A 19 15.77 -2.21 -10.84
N GLU A 20 15.99 -2.89 -11.98
CA GLU A 20 15.13 -4.01 -12.39
C GLU A 20 15.11 -5.14 -11.36
N LYS A 21 16.28 -5.47 -10.79
CA LYS A 21 16.40 -6.47 -9.72
C LYS A 21 15.60 -6.05 -8.49
N ASN A 22 15.77 -4.81 -8.04
CA ASN A 22 15.07 -4.28 -6.86
C ASN A 22 13.54 -4.29 -7.03
N HIS A 23 13.04 -3.92 -8.23
CA HIS A 23 11.60 -4.01 -8.50
C HIS A 23 11.06 -5.45 -8.41
N ARG A 24 11.84 -6.45 -8.85
CA ARG A 24 11.43 -7.86 -8.73
C ARG A 24 11.39 -8.31 -7.27
N GLU A 25 12.33 -7.84 -6.45
CA GLU A 25 12.36 -8.10 -5.01
C GLU A 25 11.11 -7.54 -4.31
N VAL A 26 10.76 -6.28 -4.58
CA VAL A 26 9.53 -5.65 -4.04
C VAL A 26 8.27 -6.40 -4.50
N LYS A 27 8.20 -6.77 -5.78
CA LYS A 27 7.07 -7.55 -6.30
C LYS A 27 6.94 -8.91 -5.62
N THR A 28 8.06 -9.55 -5.30
CA THR A 28 8.07 -10.85 -4.61
C THR A 28 7.44 -10.71 -3.22
N ILE A 29 7.80 -9.64 -2.49
CA ILE A 29 7.20 -9.34 -1.18
C ILE A 29 5.69 -9.12 -1.29
N TYR A 30 5.21 -8.38 -2.30
CA TYR A 30 3.77 -8.14 -2.48
C TYR A 30 3.00 -9.42 -2.82
N ASN A 31 3.56 -10.29 -3.64
CA ASN A 31 2.93 -11.58 -3.95
C ASN A 31 2.84 -12.47 -2.70
N GLU A 32 3.91 -12.53 -1.90
CA GLU A 32 3.92 -13.29 -0.65
C GLU A 32 2.93 -12.72 0.37
N LEU A 33 2.84 -11.40 0.47
CA LEU A 33 1.87 -10.72 1.31
C LEU A 33 0.42 -11.02 0.88
N ILE A 34 0.11 -10.96 -0.42
CA ILE A 34 -1.22 -11.30 -0.95
C ILE A 34 -1.58 -12.74 -0.59
N ASN A 35 -0.68 -13.69 -0.87
CA ASN A 35 -0.93 -15.10 -0.60
C ASN A 35 -1.18 -15.35 0.89
N THR A 36 -0.33 -14.77 1.76
CA THR A 36 -0.44 -14.92 3.21
C THR A 36 -1.75 -14.33 3.74
N LEU A 37 -2.13 -13.13 3.28
CA LEU A 37 -3.37 -12.49 3.72
C LEU A 37 -4.59 -13.23 3.18
N SER A 38 -4.56 -13.72 1.94
CA SER A 38 -5.64 -14.53 1.39
C SER A 38 -5.85 -15.83 2.15
N GLU A 39 -4.76 -16.51 2.51
CA GLU A 39 -4.83 -17.72 3.34
C GLU A 39 -5.37 -17.40 4.73
N TYR A 40 -4.88 -16.33 5.36
CA TYR A 40 -5.31 -15.93 6.70
C TYR A 40 -6.79 -15.51 6.78
N PHE A 41 -7.30 -14.83 5.74
CA PHE A 41 -8.68 -14.37 5.70
C PHE A 41 -9.67 -15.37 5.10
N GLU A 42 -9.18 -16.43 4.45
CA GLU A 42 -9.97 -17.45 3.75
C GLU A 42 -10.77 -16.88 2.55
N PHE A 43 -10.29 -15.80 1.93
CA PHE A 43 -10.84 -15.24 0.68
C PHE A 43 -9.78 -14.53 -0.16
N GLU A 44 -10.09 -14.27 -1.44
CA GLU A 44 -9.15 -13.60 -2.34
C GLU A 44 -9.01 -12.10 -2.03
N VAL A 45 -7.77 -11.67 -1.76
CA VAL A 45 -7.42 -10.27 -1.55
C VAL A 45 -6.55 -9.74 -2.70
N GLU A 46 -6.48 -8.43 -2.80
CA GLU A 46 -5.58 -7.73 -3.71
C GLU A 46 -4.97 -6.50 -3.05
N LEU A 47 -3.77 -6.13 -3.51
CA LEU A 47 -3.09 -4.92 -3.06
C LEU A 47 -3.28 -3.80 -4.09
N HIS A 48 -3.62 -2.62 -3.59
CA HIS A 48 -3.75 -1.40 -4.38
C HIS A 48 -2.75 -0.36 -3.92
N LEU A 49 -2.12 0.28 -4.91
CA LEU A 49 -1.22 1.41 -4.69
C LEU A 49 -1.96 2.69 -5.05
N ALA A 50 -1.96 3.66 -4.14
CA ALA A 50 -2.51 4.99 -4.42
C ALA A 50 -1.58 6.09 -3.90
N PRO A 51 -1.37 7.18 -4.64
CA PRO A 51 -0.62 8.32 -4.15
C PRO A 51 -1.34 8.98 -2.96
N GLU A 52 -0.57 9.36 -1.94
CA GLU A 52 -1.08 10.07 -0.77
C GLU A 52 -1.07 11.59 -1.01
N TYR A 53 -2.20 12.24 -0.72
CA TYR A 53 -2.38 13.69 -0.81
C TYR A 53 -2.64 14.29 0.57
N LYS A 54 -2.19 15.53 0.79
CA LYS A 54 -2.46 16.26 2.04
C LYS A 54 -3.97 16.40 2.27
N GLY A 55 -4.42 16.15 3.50
CA GLY A 55 -5.83 16.22 3.90
C GLY A 55 -6.61 14.93 3.67
N MET A 56 -5.95 13.85 3.23
CA MET A 56 -6.55 12.53 3.03
C MET A 56 -6.46 11.64 4.28
N ASP A 57 -6.55 12.24 5.48
CA ASP A 57 -6.55 11.48 6.72
C ASP A 57 -7.92 10.81 6.92
N SER A 58 -7.88 9.47 6.81
CA SER A 58 -8.80 8.46 7.33
C SER A 58 -10.24 8.91 7.59
N VAL A 59 -11.13 8.47 6.72
CA VAL A 59 -12.57 8.44 6.92
C VAL A 59 -12.91 7.51 8.09
N SER A 60 -12.78 8.01 9.32
CA SER A 60 -13.40 7.43 10.50
C SER A 60 -13.91 8.55 11.39
N SER A 61 -15.22 8.54 11.60
CA SER A 61 -16.00 9.35 12.55
C SER A 61 -16.31 10.81 12.16
N ILE A 62 -17.59 11.04 11.78
CA ILE A 62 -18.47 12.19 12.11
C ILE A 62 -18.05 13.61 11.68
N ALA A 63 -16.77 13.90 11.41
CA ALA A 63 -16.29 15.20 10.93
C ALA A 63 -16.49 15.41 9.40
N ALA A 64 -16.89 14.37 8.68
CA ALA A 64 -17.01 14.37 7.21
C ALA A 64 -18.10 15.31 6.64
N ILE A 65 -19.05 15.77 7.47
CA ILE A 65 -20.09 16.71 7.01
C ILE A 65 -19.56 18.15 6.96
N GLY A 66 -18.57 18.50 7.79
CA GLY A 66 -17.95 19.84 7.79
C GLY A 66 -16.84 20.01 6.74
N SER A 67 -16.11 18.94 6.42
CA SER A 67 -15.01 18.95 5.45
C SER A 67 -15.45 18.76 4.00
N ALA A 68 -16.64 18.18 3.75
CA ALA A 68 -17.21 18.06 2.41
C ALA A 68 -17.51 19.42 1.75
N PHE A 69 -17.79 20.46 2.55
CA PHE A 69 -18.02 21.81 2.03
C PHE A 69 -16.73 22.58 1.68
N GLN A 70 -15.58 22.23 2.26
CA GLN A 70 -14.29 22.82 1.88
C GLN A 70 -13.63 22.11 0.68
N ALA A 71 -13.99 20.84 0.41
CA ALA A 71 -13.52 20.12 -0.77
C ALA A 71 -14.23 20.54 -2.07
N LEU A 72 -15.35 21.26 -2.00
CA LEU A 72 -16.08 21.75 -3.18
C LEU A 72 -15.42 22.99 -3.82
N VAL A 73 -14.44 23.59 -3.15
CA VAL A 73 -13.73 24.79 -3.60
C VAL A 73 -12.22 24.48 -3.69
N ASN A 74 -11.86 23.58 -4.62
CA ASN A 74 -10.48 23.28 -5.04
C ASN A 74 -9.39 23.31 -3.95
N PRO A 75 -9.20 22.25 -3.16
CA PRO A 75 -7.93 22.05 -2.50
C PRO A 75 -6.96 21.53 -3.57
N GLU A 76 -5.93 22.30 -3.94
CA GLU A 76 -4.77 21.75 -4.65
C GLU A 76 -4.32 20.50 -3.90
N ARG A 77 -4.53 19.32 -4.50
CA ARG A 77 -4.14 18.03 -3.92
C ARG A 77 -2.62 18.00 -3.86
N VAL A 78 -2.03 18.56 -2.81
CA VAL A 78 -0.58 18.55 -2.62
C VAL A 78 -0.17 17.11 -2.33
N SER A 79 0.48 16.47 -3.30
CA SER A 79 1.05 15.14 -3.11
C SER A 79 2.08 15.20 -1.98
N THR A 80 2.01 14.22 -1.08
CA THR A 80 2.96 14.10 0.02
C THR A 80 4.27 13.42 -0.40
N GLY A 81 4.32 12.84 -1.61
CA GLY A 81 5.42 12.01 -2.09
C GLY A 81 5.37 10.56 -1.60
N TYR A 82 4.40 10.20 -0.76
CA TYR A 82 4.18 8.85 -0.29
C TYR A 82 3.10 8.13 -1.11
N THR A 83 3.21 6.81 -1.16
CA THR A 83 2.27 5.87 -1.72
C THR A 83 1.61 5.10 -0.58
N MET A 84 0.29 4.96 -0.62
CA MET A 84 -0.47 4.11 0.28
C MET A 84 -0.55 2.71 -0.32
N LEU A 85 -0.12 1.71 0.46
CA LEU A 85 -0.38 0.31 0.20
C LEU A 85 -1.70 -0.05 0.87
N MET A 86 -2.71 -0.38 0.07
CA MET A 86 -4.05 -0.69 0.54
C MET A 86 -4.44 -2.12 0.22
N LEU A 87 -5.19 -2.75 1.11
CA LEU A 87 -5.79 -4.08 0.95
C LEU A 87 -7.23 -3.94 0.48
N GLY A 88 -7.60 -4.67 -0.57
CA GLY A 88 -8.97 -4.84 -1.05
C GLY A 88 -9.36 -6.32 -1.13
N ALA A 89 -10.65 -6.60 -1.21
CA ALA A 89 -11.18 -7.93 -1.52
C ALA A 89 -11.54 -7.98 -3.01
N LYS A 90 -11.20 -9.08 -3.70
CA LYS A 90 -11.51 -9.19 -5.13
C LYS A 90 -12.98 -9.44 -5.42
N GLU A 91 -13.64 -10.18 -4.53
CA GLU A 91 -15.00 -10.68 -4.73
C GLU A 91 -16.07 -9.85 -4.02
N ALA A 92 -15.67 -8.79 -3.31
CA ALA A 92 -16.58 -7.95 -2.54
C ALA A 92 -16.20 -6.47 -2.66
N ASP A 93 -17.19 -5.63 -2.97
CA ASP A 93 -17.02 -4.17 -3.04
C ASP A 93 -17.11 -3.56 -1.62
N VAL A 94 -16.02 -3.72 -0.86
CA VAL A 94 -15.87 -3.18 0.49
C VAL A 94 -14.80 -2.11 0.53
N ASN A 95 -14.84 -1.29 1.59
CA ASN A 95 -13.83 -0.26 1.79
C ASN A 95 -12.43 -0.88 1.96
N LYS A 96 -11.47 -0.34 1.22
CA LYS A 96 -10.07 -0.77 1.28
C LYS A 96 -9.43 -0.32 2.59
N VAL A 97 -8.54 -1.16 3.13
CA VAL A 97 -7.78 -0.85 4.35
C VAL A 97 -6.39 -0.37 3.98
N THR A 98 -5.91 0.73 4.56
CA THR A 98 -4.53 1.17 4.34
C THR A 98 -3.59 0.41 5.28
N LEU A 99 -2.74 -0.44 4.74
CA LEU A 99 -1.77 -1.21 5.53
C LEU A 99 -0.60 -0.35 5.99
N LEU A 100 -0.03 0.44 5.07
CA LEU A 100 1.10 1.31 5.34
C LEU A 100 1.23 2.41 4.27
N ARG A 101 2.02 3.44 4.59
CA ARG A 101 2.45 4.48 3.66
C ARG A 101 3.95 4.29 3.42
N TYR A 102 4.41 4.38 2.18
CA TYR A 102 5.82 4.21 1.85
C TYR A 102 6.25 5.09 0.68
N GLN A 103 7.55 5.34 0.56
CA GLN A 103 8.15 6.13 -0.50
C GLN A 103 9.39 5.41 -1.02
N GLU A 104 9.39 5.09 -2.31
CA GLU A 104 10.53 4.50 -3.00
C GLU A 104 11.54 5.60 -3.40
N SER A 105 12.82 5.25 -3.46
CA SER A 105 13.83 6.07 -4.14
C SER A 105 13.76 5.85 -5.65
N ASP A 106 14.48 6.67 -6.43
CA ASP A 106 14.56 6.51 -7.90
C ASP A 106 15.13 5.13 -8.28
N ASP A 107 16.01 4.57 -7.45
CA ASP A 107 16.58 3.23 -7.61
C ASP A 107 15.78 2.13 -6.87
N VAL A 108 14.52 2.41 -6.51
CA VAL A 108 13.63 1.64 -5.61
C VAL A 108 14.08 1.73 -4.15
N TYR A 109 15.27 1.23 -3.84
CA TYR A 109 15.87 1.34 -2.51
C TYR A 109 16.70 2.62 -2.37
N PRO A 110 16.75 3.24 -1.17
CA PRO A 110 16.04 2.83 0.03
C PRO A 110 14.54 3.15 -0.05
N ILE A 111 13.72 2.25 0.50
CA ILE A 111 12.28 2.48 0.68
C ILE A 111 12.05 3.04 2.07
N THR A 112 11.42 4.20 2.16
CA THR A 112 11.00 4.80 3.44
C THR A 112 9.59 4.33 3.76
N VAL A 113 9.41 3.56 4.83
CA VAL A 113 8.11 3.11 5.32
C VAL A 113 7.69 3.96 6.51
N LEU A 114 6.44 4.42 6.51
CA LEU A 114 5.82 5.10 7.63
C LEU A 114 4.91 4.13 8.38
N ILE A 115 5.25 3.86 9.63
CA ILE A 115 4.44 3.04 10.53
C ILE A 115 4.11 3.90 11.75
N ASN A 116 2.84 4.20 11.94
CA ASN A 116 2.35 5.12 12.98
C ASN A 116 2.97 6.52 12.85
N LYS A 117 4.08 6.78 13.56
CA LYS A 117 4.86 8.04 13.52
C LYS A 117 6.33 7.81 13.22
N ASP A 118 6.75 6.56 13.08
CA ASP A 118 8.14 6.19 12.83
C ASP A 118 8.40 6.09 11.34
N LYS A 119 9.57 6.60 10.93
CA LYS A 119 10.10 6.41 9.58
C LYS A 119 11.14 5.30 9.64
N ILE A 120 10.95 4.26 8.85
CA ILE A 120 11.89 3.15 8.71
C ILE A 120 12.48 3.21 7.32
N LEU A 121 13.81 3.34 7.23
CA LEU A 121 14.54 3.25 5.97
C LEU A 121 14.93 1.80 5.74
N CYS A 122 14.51 1.25 4.61
CA CYS A 122 14.78 -0.12 4.21
C CYS A 122 15.71 -0.10 3.01
N TYR A 123 16.90 -0.66 3.12
CA TYR A 123 17.93 -0.64 2.07
C TYR A 123 17.93 -1.89 1.19
N ASN A 124 17.16 -2.92 1.56
CA ASN A 124 17.09 -4.20 0.86
C ASN A 124 15.73 -4.89 1.08
N GLN A 125 15.56 -6.03 0.41
CA GLN A 125 14.36 -6.86 0.47
C GLN A 125 13.99 -7.29 1.89
N GLU A 126 14.96 -7.78 2.67
CA GLU A 126 14.72 -8.31 4.02
C GLU A 126 14.24 -7.22 4.98
N GLU A 127 14.90 -6.05 4.96
CA GLU A 127 14.51 -4.90 5.77
C GLU A 127 13.11 -4.40 5.41
N TYR A 128 12.78 -4.39 4.11
CA TYR A 128 11.45 -3.96 3.67
C TYR A 128 10.37 -4.97 4.08
N ALA A 129 10.61 -6.27 3.90
CA ALA A 129 9.71 -7.32 4.36
C ALA A 129 9.47 -7.23 5.88
N ALA A 130 10.54 -7.04 6.67
CA ALA A 130 10.46 -6.87 8.11
C ALA A 130 9.66 -5.62 8.51
N ALA A 131 9.79 -4.51 7.77
CA ALA A 131 9.00 -3.31 8.00
C ALA A 131 7.50 -3.57 7.74
N ILE A 132 7.15 -4.33 6.69
CA ILE A 132 5.76 -4.74 6.43
C ILE A 132 5.24 -5.63 7.56
N SER A 133 6.00 -6.63 8.00
CA SER A 133 5.62 -7.49 9.13
C SER A 133 5.34 -6.66 10.38
N LYS A 134 6.21 -5.69 10.70
CA LYS A 134 6.01 -4.77 11.83
C LYS A 134 4.75 -3.91 11.67
N ALA A 135 4.37 -3.52 10.45
CA ALA A 135 3.12 -2.80 10.20
C ALA A 135 1.90 -3.69 10.50
N LEU A 136 1.95 -4.95 10.07
CA LEU A 136 0.90 -5.95 10.32
C LEU A 136 0.79 -6.34 11.80
N GLU A 137 1.85 -6.21 12.58
CA GLU A 137 1.82 -6.41 14.05
C GLU A 137 1.14 -5.25 14.80
N SER A 138 0.89 -4.11 14.13
CA SER A 138 0.26 -2.95 14.75
C SER A 138 -1.16 -3.27 15.18
N SER A 139 -1.49 -3.03 16.45
CA SER A 139 -2.86 -3.25 16.97
C SER A 139 -3.89 -2.39 16.24
N LYS A 140 -3.51 -1.18 15.80
CA LYS A 140 -4.41 -0.31 15.02
C LYS A 140 -4.79 -0.98 13.69
N ILE A 141 -3.80 -1.49 12.96
CA ILE A 141 -4.03 -2.17 11.67
C ILE A 141 -4.85 -3.44 11.88
N ASN A 142 -4.54 -4.24 12.90
CA ASN A 142 -5.32 -5.46 13.18
C ASN A 142 -6.80 -5.17 13.47
N LEU A 143 -7.13 -4.07 14.16
CA LEU A 143 -8.53 -3.67 14.35
C LEU A 143 -9.22 -3.32 13.03
N GLU A 144 -8.53 -2.60 12.14
CA GLU A 144 -9.03 -2.29 10.80
C GLU A 144 -9.22 -3.56 9.95
N LEU A 145 -8.28 -4.52 10.05
CA LEU A 145 -8.34 -5.81 9.37
C LEU A 145 -9.49 -6.69 9.85
N ILE A 146 -9.77 -6.71 11.16
CA ILE A 146 -10.94 -7.41 11.70
C ILE A 146 -12.23 -6.79 11.15
N GLY A 147 -12.32 -5.45 11.13
CA GLY A 147 -13.44 -4.73 10.56
C GLY A 147 -13.64 -5.04 9.07
N PHE A 148 -12.56 -5.05 8.31
CA PHE A 148 -12.54 -5.42 6.90
C PHE A 148 -13.02 -6.84 6.67
N LYS A 149 -12.50 -7.82 7.41
CA LYS A 149 -12.92 -9.22 7.31
C LYS A 149 -14.43 -9.35 7.50
N ASN A 150 -14.97 -8.73 8.55
CA ASN A 150 -16.40 -8.76 8.84
C ASN A 150 -17.25 -8.15 7.72
N GLN A 151 -16.79 -7.06 7.09
CA GLN A 151 -17.49 -6.44 5.95
C GLN A 151 -17.50 -7.33 4.73
N VAL A 152 -16.38 -8.00 4.43
CA VAL A 152 -16.27 -8.95 3.31
C VAL A 152 -17.19 -10.14 3.54
N GLU A 153 -17.13 -10.76 4.72
CA GLU A 153 -17.97 -11.92 5.06
C GLU A 153 -19.47 -11.57 4.95
N GLN A 154 -19.88 -10.37 5.37
CA GLN A 154 -21.26 -9.89 5.21
C GLN A 154 -21.65 -9.73 3.74
N ALA A 155 -20.80 -9.08 2.94
CA ALA A 155 -21.05 -8.87 1.52
C ALA A 155 -21.18 -10.19 0.74
N LEU A 156 -20.35 -11.20 1.07
CA LEU A 156 -20.40 -12.54 0.47
C LEU A 156 -21.66 -13.33 0.87
N GLN A 157 -22.17 -13.12 2.08
CA GLN A 157 -23.45 -13.73 2.52
C GLN A 157 -24.68 -13.09 1.85
N GLU A 158 -24.62 -11.79 1.55
CA GLU A 158 -25.72 -11.09 0.87
C GLU A 158 -25.79 -11.46 -0.62
N SER A 159 -24.64 -11.60 -1.30
CA SER A 159 -24.58 -12.02 -2.71
C SER A 159 -25.01 -13.47 -2.94
N SER A 160 -24.78 -14.36 -1.98
CA SER A 160 -25.24 -15.75 -2.03
C SER A 160 -26.75 -15.91 -1.77
N LYS A 161 -27.36 -14.99 -1.01
CA LYS A 161 -28.83 -14.98 -0.79
C LYS A 161 -29.61 -14.39 -1.96
N SER A 162 -29.06 -13.39 -2.65
CA SER A 162 -29.71 -12.78 -3.82
C SER A 162 -29.72 -13.71 -5.04
N SER A 163 -28.75 -14.62 -5.16
CA SER A 163 -28.65 -15.61 -6.25
C SER A 163 -29.49 -16.89 -6.06
N GLY A 164 -30.06 -17.12 -4.87
CA GLY A 164 -30.90 -18.28 -4.57
C GLY A 164 -32.41 -18.04 -4.68
N SER A 165 -32.83 -16.90 -5.24
CA SER A 165 -34.24 -16.44 -5.25
C SER A 165 -34.89 -16.42 -6.64
N GLU A 166 -34.36 -17.17 -7.61
CA GLU A 166 -34.97 -17.37 -8.94
C GLU A 166 -35.47 -18.79 -9.16
#